data_AF-A0A9E6DP53-F1
#
_entry.id   AF-A0A9E6DP53-F1
#
_cell.length_a   1.000
_cell.length_b   1.000
_cell.length_c   1.000
_cell.angle_alpha   90.00
_cell.angle_beta   90.00
_cell.angle_gamma   90.00
#
_symmetry.space_group_name_H-M   'P 1'
#
loop_
_entity.id
_entity.type
_entity.pdbx_description
1 polymer ?
#
loop_
_entity_poly.entity_id
_entity_poly.type
_entity_poly.pdbx_seq_one_letter_code
_entity_poly.pdbx_strand_id
1 'polypeptide(L)'
;MAQKKIRAKYHDAFEITHRFGGWSALILFWALILSQVNDSSTGLNFLENLTNSFGFWALSLVTFSIILPWLRLKKVPIKIDCPSDHVAIVTFDYGVTPFAGSSTAISLNPLLEWHSFANVPAPNTDGFKLTISNAGDWTKQFIKTKPTHVWVRGVPQAGVAYIEVLFKKVIYVATGSGIGPVLPHLLTKAVPSKLVWATRNPRKTYGDKLIDQIYDVQEDALIWDTDKDGKPDLVKLAYQAYKEFDAEAIICISNEKLTWLVVSEMEKRGIPAYGAIWDS
;
A
#
# COMPACT_ATOMS: atom_id res chain seq x y z
N MET A 1 -17.77 -15.46 5.19
CA MET A 1 -17.07 -14.35 4.50
C MET A 1 -15.57 -14.59 4.34
N ALA A 2 -14.82 -15.09 5.34
CA ALA A 2 -13.35 -15.19 5.29
C ALA A 2 -12.74 -16.32 4.41
N GLN A 3 -13.55 -17.25 3.90
CA GLN A 3 -13.09 -18.33 3.04
C GLN A 3 -12.57 -17.76 1.70
N LYS A 4 -11.38 -18.20 1.24
CA LYS A 4 -10.66 -17.64 0.07
C LYS A 4 -11.56 -17.39 -1.15
N LYS A 5 -12.39 -18.37 -1.52
CA LYS A 5 -13.30 -18.28 -2.68
C LYS A 5 -14.41 -17.23 -2.51
N ILE A 6 -14.94 -17.08 -1.30
CA ILE A 6 -16.00 -16.11 -0.98
C ILE A 6 -15.41 -14.71 -0.89
N ARG A 7 -14.25 -14.57 -0.23
CA ARG A 7 -13.51 -13.30 -0.12
C ARG A 7 -13.15 -12.72 -1.49
N ALA A 8 -12.64 -13.55 -2.40
CA ALA A 8 -12.27 -13.09 -3.74
C ALA A 8 -13.48 -12.60 -4.56
N LYS A 9 -14.66 -13.21 -4.35
CA LYS A 9 -15.89 -12.86 -5.08
C LYS A 9 -16.66 -11.68 -4.48
N TYR A 10 -16.63 -11.55 -3.16
CA TYR A 10 -17.38 -10.54 -2.40
C TYR A 10 -16.42 -9.73 -1.53
N HIS A 11 -15.39 -9.17 -2.15
CA HIS A 11 -14.31 -8.48 -1.45
C HIS A 11 -14.83 -7.34 -0.57
N ASP A 12 -15.64 -6.45 -1.13
CA ASP A 12 -16.16 -5.28 -0.42
C ASP A 12 -17.10 -5.67 0.74
N ALA A 13 -17.96 -6.67 0.53
CA ALA A 13 -18.84 -7.17 1.58
C ALA A 13 -18.06 -7.88 2.70
N PHE A 14 -16.97 -8.56 2.36
CA PHE A 14 -16.05 -9.13 3.33
C PHE A 14 -15.38 -8.03 4.16
N GLU A 15 -14.87 -6.96 3.54
CA GLU A 15 -14.23 -5.84 4.24
C GLU A 15 -15.19 -5.17 5.23
N ILE A 16 -16.42 -4.89 4.80
CA ILE A 16 -17.48 -4.30 5.63
C ILE A 16 -17.81 -5.23 6.80
N THR A 17 -18.10 -6.51 6.53
CA THR A 17 -18.47 -7.48 7.57
C THR A 17 -17.35 -7.64 8.59
N HIS A 18 -16.10 -7.70 8.14
CA HIS A 18 -14.96 -7.89 9.03
C HIS A 18 -14.73 -6.65 9.90
N ARG A 19 -14.88 -5.45 9.32
CA ARG A 19 -14.74 -4.19 10.04
C ARG A 19 -15.81 -4.00 11.10
N PHE A 20 -17.09 -4.12 10.74
CA PHE A 20 -18.20 -3.95 11.69
C PHE A 20 -18.36 -5.15 12.62
N GLY A 21 -18.04 -6.35 12.16
CA GLY A 21 -18.06 -7.56 12.99
C GLY A 21 -17.10 -7.48 14.18
N GLY A 22 -15.92 -6.86 14.00
CA GLY A 22 -14.99 -6.60 15.10
C GLY A 22 -15.59 -5.69 16.17
N TRP A 23 -16.24 -4.58 15.77
CA TRP A 23 -16.92 -3.67 16.70
C TRP A 23 -18.10 -4.33 17.40
N SER A 24 -18.92 -5.09 16.67
CA SER A 24 -20.04 -5.84 17.27
C SER A 24 -19.55 -6.87 18.28
N ALA A 25 -18.48 -7.62 17.98
CA ALA A 25 -17.88 -8.56 18.92
C ALA A 25 -17.36 -7.85 20.17
N LEU A 26 -16.69 -6.70 20.01
CA LEU A 26 -16.20 -5.90 21.13
C LEU A 26 -17.34 -5.46 22.06
N ILE A 27 -18.46 -4.98 21.49
CA ILE A 27 -19.66 -4.59 22.25
C ILE A 27 -20.25 -5.80 23.00
N LEU A 28 -20.34 -6.96 22.35
CA LEU A 28 -20.85 -8.19 22.98
C LEU A 28 -19.96 -8.66 24.13
N PHE A 29 -18.64 -8.56 24.01
CA PHE A 29 -17.73 -8.87 25.11
C PHE A 29 -17.88 -7.89 26.27
N TRP A 30 -18.07 -6.59 25.99
CA TRP A 30 -18.37 -5.61 27.03
C TRP A 30 -19.68 -5.96 27.76
N ALA A 31 -20.74 -6.26 27.02
CA ALA A 31 -22.02 -6.67 27.61
C ALA A 31 -21.88 -7.94 28.47
N LEU A 32 -21.12 -8.93 28.00
CA LEU A 32 -20.85 -10.17 28.74
C LEU A 32 -20.10 -9.89 30.05
N ILE A 33 -19.02 -9.11 30.02
CA ILE A 33 -18.25 -8.77 31.22
C ILE A 33 -19.11 -8.00 32.23
N LEU A 34 -19.91 -7.02 31.76
CA LEU A 34 -20.82 -6.27 32.64
C LEU A 34 -21.90 -7.16 33.25
N SER A 35 -22.45 -8.12 32.49
CA SER A 35 -23.40 -9.12 33.00
C SER A 35 -22.77 -10.01 34.06
N GLN A 36 -21.57 -10.54 33.80
CA GLN A 36 -20.84 -11.39 34.76
C GLN A 36 -20.52 -10.66 36.06
N VAL A 37 -20.11 -9.40 35.97
CA VAL A 37 -19.85 -8.54 37.14
C VAL A 37 -21.14 -8.27 37.93
N ASN A 38 -22.27 -8.08 37.25
CA ASN A 38 -23.56 -7.89 37.89
C ASN A 38 -24.08 -9.15 38.59
N ASP A 39 -23.83 -10.33 38.02
CA ASP A 39 -24.24 -11.62 38.59
C ASP A 39 -23.29 -12.14 39.69
N SER A 40 -22.17 -11.44 39.93
CA SER A 40 -21.17 -11.83 40.92
C SER A 40 -21.64 -11.52 42.35
N SER A 41 -22.02 -12.55 43.09
CA SER A 41 -22.46 -12.47 44.50
C SER A 41 -21.29 -12.40 45.50
N THR A 42 -20.44 -11.38 45.39
CA THR A 42 -19.26 -11.19 46.27
C THR A 42 -19.55 -10.28 47.48
N GLY A 43 -20.73 -9.68 47.56
CA GLY A 43 -21.10 -8.71 48.61
C GLY A 43 -20.46 -7.33 48.46
N LEU A 44 -19.59 -7.14 47.46
CA LEU A 44 -19.03 -5.85 47.07
C LEU A 44 -20.03 -5.06 46.21
N ASN A 45 -19.84 -3.73 46.13
CA ASN A 45 -20.62 -2.93 45.19
C ASN A 45 -20.20 -3.21 43.74
N PHE A 46 -21.06 -2.83 42.78
CA PHE A 46 -20.81 -3.11 41.35
C PHE A 46 -19.46 -2.55 40.84
N LEU A 47 -19.07 -1.34 41.28
CA LEU A 47 -17.83 -0.69 40.86
C LEU A 47 -16.59 -1.42 41.39
N GLU A 48 -16.64 -1.91 42.63
CA GLU A 48 -15.60 -2.74 43.23
C GLU A 48 -15.47 -4.08 42.49
N ASN A 49 -16.58 -4.73 42.15
CA ASN A 49 -16.53 -5.96 41.34
C ASN A 49 -15.98 -5.71 39.93
N LEU A 50 -16.32 -4.59 39.32
CA LEU A 50 -15.83 -4.22 37.99
C LEU A 50 -14.32 -3.98 38.00
N THR A 51 -13.82 -3.21 38.96
CA THR A 51 -12.40 -2.84 39.07
C THR A 51 -11.51 -4.00 39.53
N ASN A 52 -12.06 -4.97 40.26
CA ASN A 52 -11.35 -6.22 40.62
C ASN A 52 -11.38 -7.27 39.49
N SER A 53 -12.20 -7.08 38.45
CA SER A 53 -12.27 -8.00 37.32
C SER A 53 -11.08 -7.85 36.37
N PHE A 54 -10.29 -8.92 36.22
CA PHE A 54 -9.22 -8.96 35.20
C PHE A 54 -9.78 -8.75 33.79
N GLY A 55 -10.96 -9.31 33.50
CA GLY A 55 -11.61 -9.21 32.19
C GLY A 55 -11.94 -7.77 31.82
N PHE A 56 -12.34 -6.94 32.80
CA PHE A 56 -12.57 -5.51 32.60
C PHE A 56 -11.30 -4.79 32.13
N TRP A 57 -10.17 -4.99 32.82
CA TRP A 57 -8.91 -4.33 32.48
C TRP A 57 -8.33 -4.82 31.16
N ALA A 58 -8.38 -6.13 30.91
CA ALA A 58 -7.94 -6.72 29.64
C ALA A 58 -8.76 -6.16 28.47
N LEU A 59 -10.10 -6.12 28.60
CA LEU A 59 -10.97 -5.61 27.55
C LEU A 59 -10.82 -4.09 27.38
N SER A 60 -10.58 -3.35 28.46
CA SER A 60 -10.25 -1.91 28.40
C SER A 60 -8.97 -1.65 27.61
N LEU A 61 -7.91 -2.41 27.88
CA LEU A 61 -6.64 -2.31 27.17
C LEU A 61 -6.80 -2.62 25.69
N VAL A 62 -7.51 -3.70 25.35
CA VAL A 62 -7.82 -4.06 23.96
C VAL A 62 -8.64 -2.97 23.27
N THR A 63 -9.69 -2.46 23.93
CA THR A 63 -10.53 -1.37 23.41
C THR A 63 -9.71 -0.12 23.15
N PHE A 64 -8.86 0.28 24.10
CA PHE A 64 -7.96 1.41 23.94
C PHE A 64 -7.00 1.21 22.76
N SER A 65 -6.40 0.02 22.63
CA SER A 65 -5.51 -0.30 21.51
C SER A 65 -6.23 -0.23 20.15
N ILE A 66 -7.51 -0.62 20.08
CA ILE A 66 -8.31 -0.55 18.85
C ILE A 66 -8.68 0.90 18.52
N ILE A 67 -9.00 1.72 19.53
CA ILE A 67 -9.40 3.12 19.35
C ILE A 67 -8.20 4.03 19.04
N LEU A 68 -7.01 3.74 19.58
CA LEU A 68 -5.83 4.60 19.48
C LEU A 68 -5.47 5.03 18.04
N PRO A 69 -5.48 4.16 17.01
CA PRO A 69 -5.25 4.57 15.63
C PRO A 69 -6.30 5.55 15.09
N TRP A 70 -7.56 5.46 15.56
CA TRP A 70 -8.64 6.37 15.15
C TRP A 70 -8.50 7.75 15.78
N LEU A 71 -7.91 7.85 16.97
CA LEU A 71 -7.59 9.15 17.59
C LEU A 71 -6.50 9.91 16.81
N ARG A 72 -5.72 9.21 15.98
CA ARG A 72 -4.70 9.79 15.10
C ARG A 72 -5.20 10.07 13.68
N LEU A 73 -6.51 9.97 13.47
CA LEU A 73 -7.15 10.27 12.19
C LEU A 73 -7.11 11.79 11.94
N LYS A 74 -6.54 12.20 10.80
CA LYS A 74 -6.48 13.62 10.40
C LYS A 74 -7.07 13.80 9.02
N LYS A 75 -7.84 14.87 8.84
CA LYS A 75 -8.28 15.33 7.52
C LYS A 75 -7.29 16.37 7.04
N VAL A 76 -6.63 16.10 5.92
CA VAL A 76 -5.52 16.92 5.43
C VAL A 76 -5.85 17.48 4.04
N PRO A 77 -5.42 18.72 3.74
CA PRO A 77 -5.55 19.28 2.41
C PRO A 77 -4.57 18.59 1.44
N ILE A 78 -4.98 18.47 0.18
CA ILE A 78 -4.15 17.91 -0.89
C ILE A 78 -4.24 18.74 -2.16
N LYS A 79 -3.19 18.68 -2.98
CA LYS A 79 -3.17 19.23 -4.34
C LYS A 79 -3.08 18.08 -5.33
N ILE A 80 -3.95 18.07 -6.33
CA ILE A 80 -4.00 16.99 -7.33
C ILE A 80 -3.63 17.57 -8.69
N ASP A 81 -2.64 16.95 -9.33
CA ASP A 81 -2.31 17.13 -10.74
C ASP A 81 -2.61 15.84 -11.50
N CYS A 82 -3.22 15.93 -12.68
CA CYS A 82 -3.62 14.75 -13.47
C CYS A 82 -2.98 14.85 -14.85
N PRO A 83 -1.84 14.17 -15.08
CA PRO A 83 -1.23 14.11 -16.42
C PRO A 83 -2.15 13.45 -17.46
N SER A 84 -3.05 12.56 -17.02
CA SER A 84 -4.06 11.90 -17.84
C SER A 84 -5.29 11.53 -17.01
N ASP A 85 -6.33 10.99 -17.66
CA ASP A 85 -7.51 10.42 -16.97
C ASP A 85 -7.21 9.08 -16.24
N HIS A 86 -5.97 8.59 -16.33
CA HIS A 86 -5.54 7.35 -15.70
C HIS A 86 -4.70 7.56 -14.44
N VAL A 87 -4.09 8.74 -14.26
CA VAL A 87 -3.14 8.98 -13.16
C VAL A 87 -3.40 10.32 -12.49
N ALA A 88 -3.41 10.30 -11.15
CA ALA A 88 -3.36 11.48 -10.30
C ALA A 88 -2.06 11.51 -9.49
N ILE A 89 -1.33 12.61 -9.59
CA ILE A 89 -0.19 12.94 -8.74
C ILE A 89 -0.72 13.82 -7.61
N VAL A 90 -0.76 13.28 -6.40
CA VAL A 90 -1.33 13.94 -5.22
C VAL A 90 -0.19 14.45 -4.35
N THR A 91 -0.12 15.75 -4.12
CA THR A 91 0.88 16.38 -3.26
C THR A 91 0.27 16.68 -1.89
N PHE A 92 1.01 16.29 -0.85
CA PHE A 92 0.71 16.49 0.55
C PHE A 92 1.72 17.44 1.16
N ASP A 93 1.23 18.48 1.83
CA ASP A 93 2.03 19.44 2.57
C ASP A 93 1.24 19.85 3.83
N TYR A 94 1.42 19.07 4.90
CA TYR A 94 0.70 19.24 6.16
C TYR A 94 1.60 19.05 7.39
N GLY A 95 2.91 19.29 7.24
CA GLY A 95 3.90 19.16 8.31
C GLY A 95 4.36 17.72 8.60
N VAL A 96 4.19 16.80 7.65
CA VAL A 96 4.71 15.43 7.73
C VAL A 96 5.47 15.09 6.46
N THR A 97 6.75 14.73 6.61
CA THR A 97 7.61 14.26 5.53
C THR A 97 8.01 12.81 5.82
N PRO A 98 7.36 11.81 5.19
CA PRO A 98 7.66 10.41 5.40
C PRO A 98 8.97 9.99 4.73
N PHE A 99 9.57 8.89 5.20
CA PHE A 99 10.79 8.34 4.60
C PHE A 99 10.49 7.63 3.27
N ALA A 100 11.48 7.56 2.38
CA ALA A 100 11.31 6.88 1.11
C ALA A 100 11.08 5.38 1.25
N GLY A 101 10.20 4.83 0.41
CA GLY A 101 9.80 3.43 0.52
C GLY A 101 8.77 3.17 1.62
N SER A 102 8.29 4.21 2.30
CA SER A 102 7.11 4.10 3.15
C SER A 102 5.82 4.25 2.35
N SER A 103 4.70 3.84 2.94
CA SER A 103 3.35 4.01 2.40
C SER A 103 2.46 4.78 3.35
N THR A 104 1.50 5.51 2.78
CA THR A 104 0.44 6.20 3.51
C THR A 104 -0.91 5.67 3.03
N ALA A 105 -1.74 5.26 3.99
CA ALA A 105 -3.14 4.93 3.74
C ALA A 105 -3.99 6.20 3.74
N ILE A 106 -4.74 6.41 2.66
CA ILE A 106 -5.68 7.52 2.49
C ILE A 106 -7.11 7.01 2.34
N SER A 107 -8.07 7.86 2.67
CA SER A 107 -9.49 7.56 2.54
C SER A 107 -10.33 8.81 2.25
N LEU A 108 -11.40 8.63 1.46
CA LEU A 108 -12.48 9.62 1.35
C LEU A 108 -13.58 9.38 2.39
N ASN A 109 -13.83 8.11 2.73
CA ASN A 109 -14.75 7.70 3.78
C ASN A 109 -14.04 6.80 4.81
N PRO A 110 -13.53 7.37 5.91
CA PRO A 110 -12.60 6.70 6.83
C PRO A 110 -13.25 5.53 7.59
N LEU A 111 -14.57 5.43 7.60
CA LEU A 111 -15.27 4.30 8.19
C LEU A 111 -15.38 3.11 7.24
N LEU A 112 -15.38 3.33 5.93
CA LEU A 112 -15.65 2.27 4.95
C LEU A 112 -14.38 1.69 4.34
N GLU A 113 -13.54 2.52 3.74
CA GLU A 113 -12.49 2.07 2.83
C GLU A 113 -11.17 2.81 3.09
N TRP A 114 -10.04 2.15 2.85
CA TRP A 114 -8.69 2.69 3.03
C TRP A 114 -7.80 2.14 1.94
N HIS A 115 -7.05 3.02 1.28
CA HIS A 115 -6.21 2.67 0.14
C HIS A 115 -4.79 3.15 0.39
N SER A 116 -3.80 2.26 0.27
CA SER A 116 -2.40 2.55 0.60
C SER A 116 -1.61 2.85 -0.66
N PHE A 117 -0.88 3.96 -0.65
CA PHE A 117 -0.01 4.36 -1.76
C PHE A 117 1.39 4.65 -1.24
N ALA A 118 2.39 4.44 -2.10
CA ALA A 118 3.77 4.67 -1.74
C ALA A 118 4.10 6.16 -1.73
N ASN A 119 4.80 6.58 -0.68
CA ASN A 119 5.21 7.95 -0.47
C ASN A 119 6.43 8.26 -1.32
N VAL A 120 6.32 9.28 -2.17
CA VAL A 120 7.40 9.83 -2.98
C VAL A 120 7.83 11.18 -2.38
N PRO A 121 8.71 11.20 -1.36
CA PRO A 121 9.29 12.45 -0.88
C PRO A 121 10.24 13.01 -1.94
N ALA A 122 10.26 14.34 -2.08
CA ALA A 122 11.24 15.01 -2.94
C ALA A 122 12.42 15.50 -2.09
N PRO A 123 13.67 15.41 -2.57
CA PRO A 123 14.81 15.96 -1.86
C PRO A 123 14.61 17.44 -1.54
N ASN A 124 14.94 17.85 -0.32
CA ASN A 124 14.89 19.25 0.14
C ASN A 124 13.51 19.95 -0.01
N THR A 125 12.42 19.17 -0.07
CA THR A 125 11.06 19.71 -0.12
C THR A 125 10.26 19.10 1.03
N ASP A 126 9.55 19.94 1.78
CA ASP A 126 8.63 19.45 2.79
C ASP A 126 7.42 18.75 2.15
N GLY A 127 6.93 17.70 2.82
CA GLY A 127 5.82 16.90 2.34
C GLY A 127 6.22 15.77 1.39
N PHE A 128 5.24 15.26 0.65
CA PHE A 128 5.43 14.11 -0.23
C PHE A 128 4.38 14.05 -1.33
N LYS A 129 4.65 13.24 -2.36
CA LYS A 129 3.70 12.95 -3.43
C LYS A 129 3.24 11.50 -3.38
N LEU A 130 2.02 11.25 -3.81
CA LEU A 130 1.48 9.93 -4.11
C LEU A 130 1.15 9.87 -5.59
N THR A 131 1.55 8.79 -6.25
CA THR A 131 1.11 8.50 -7.63
C THR A 131 -0.03 7.49 -7.55
N ILE A 132 -1.24 7.95 -7.86
CA ILE A 132 -2.46 7.14 -7.83
C ILE A 132 -2.86 6.84 -9.27
N SER A 133 -2.70 5.58 -9.68
CA SER A 133 -3.14 5.10 -10.99
C SER A 133 -4.53 4.48 -10.89
N ASN A 134 -5.29 4.54 -11.98
CA ASN A 134 -6.61 3.95 -12.08
C ASN A 134 -6.50 2.42 -12.19
N ALA A 135 -6.67 1.75 -11.04
CA ALA A 135 -6.62 0.30 -10.89
C ALA A 135 -7.93 -0.31 -10.36
N GLY A 136 -8.92 0.53 -10.03
CA GLY A 136 -10.21 0.11 -9.48
C GLY A 136 -11.18 1.27 -9.28
N ASP A 137 -12.40 0.96 -8.86
CA ASP A 137 -13.51 1.92 -8.78
C ASP A 137 -13.18 3.13 -7.90
N TRP A 138 -12.55 2.91 -6.75
CA TRP A 138 -12.14 4.00 -5.86
C TRP A 138 -11.15 4.95 -6.52
N THR A 139 -10.06 4.41 -7.10
CA THR A 139 -9.03 5.24 -7.77
C THR A 139 -9.59 5.99 -8.97
N LYS A 140 -10.48 5.35 -9.74
CA LYS A 140 -11.19 5.98 -10.86
C LYS A 140 -12.06 7.14 -10.40
N GLN A 141 -12.82 6.95 -9.32
CA GLN A 141 -13.63 8.01 -8.73
C GLN A 141 -12.75 9.13 -8.18
N PHE A 142 -11.67 8.80 -7.48
CA PHE A 142 -10.72 9.77 -6.93
C PHE A 142 -10.15 10.69 -8.02
N ILE A 143 -9.66 10.10 -9.12
CA ILE A 143 -9.10 10.83 -10.27
C ILE A 143 -10.17 11.73 -10.93
N LYS A 144 -11.41 11.23 -11.07
CA LYS A 144 -12.51 11.97 -11.68
C LYS A 144 -12.99 13.14 -10.81
N THR A 145 -13.16 12.92 -9.51
CA THR A 145 -13.77 13.89 -8.60
C THR A 145 -12.77 14.94 -8.11
N LYS A 146 -11.47 14.62 -8.10
CA LYS A 146 -10.38 15.53 -7.65
C LYS A 146 -10.67 16.19 -6.30
N PRO A 147 -10.80 15.39 -5.22
CA PRO A 147 -11.11 15.92 -3.89
C PRO A 147 -10.01 16.87 -3.39
N THR A 148 -10.40 17.88 -2.59
CA THR A 148 -9.45 18.84 -2.00
C THR A 148 -8.85 18.36 -0.67
N HIS A 149 -9.46 17.36 -0.06
CA HIS A 149 -9.06 16.83 1.24
C HIS A 149 -9.22 15.31 1.29
N VAL A 150 -8.35 14.66 2.04
CA VAL A 150 -8.42 13.22 2.33
C VAL A 150 -8.18 12.98 3.82
N TRP A 151 -8.64 11.83 4.29
CA TRP A 151 -8.29 11.32 5.60
C TRP A 151 -7.00 10.52 5.53
N VAL A 152 -6.07 10.79 6.45
CA VAL A 152 -4.85 10.01 6.65
C VAL A 152 -4.88 9.37 8.03
N ARG A 153 -4.30 8.17 8.14
CA ARG A 153 -4.10 7.48 9.42
C ARG A 153 -2.63 7.48 9.81
N GLY A 154 -2.32 8.08 10.96
CA GLY A 154 -1.17 7.72 11.78
C GLY A 154 0.23 7.83 11.13
N VAL A 155 1.09 6.87 11.49
CA VAL A 155 2.54 6.82 11.21
C VAL A 155 2.78 6.08 9.89
N PRO A 156 3.65 6.60 9.00
CA PRO A 156 4.02 5.91 7.76
C PRO A 156 4.51 4.48 8.02
N GLN A 157 4.06 3.53 7.22
CA GLN A 157 4.48 2.13 7.31
C GLN A 157 5.52 1.83 6.22
N ALA A 158 6.42 0.87 6.44
CA ALA A 158 7.31 0.42 5.37
C ALA A 158 6.49 -0.26 4.26
N GLY A 159 6.75 0.13 3.01
CA GLY A 159 6.11 -0.43 1.82
C GLY A 159 6.73 -1.76 1.39
N VAL A 160 6.06 -2.46 0.46
CA VAL A 160 6.45 -3.81 0.02
C VAL A 160 7.85 -3.85 -0.61
N ALA A 161 8.22 -2.81 -1.35
CA ALA A 161 9.51 -2.72 -2.02
C ALA A 161 10.67 -2.36 -1.07
N TYR A 162 10.40 -2.07 0.21
CA TYR A 162 11.44 -1.81 1.23
C TYR A 162 12.33 -3.02 1.51
N ILE A 163 11.96 -4.22 1.05
CA ILE A 163 12.83 -5.41 1.10
C ILE A 163 14.17 -5.21 0.37
N GLU A 164 14.29 -4.20 -0.51
CA GLU A 164 15.54 -3.86 -1.19
C GLU A 164 16.72 -3.67 -0.24
N VAL A 165 16.49 -3.19 0.98
CA VAL A 165 17.55 -2.86 1.96
C VAL A 165 18.29 -4.10 2.47
N LEU A 166 17.79 -5.29 2.17
CA LEU A 166 18.44 -6.57 2.47
C LEU A 166 19.48 -6.96 1.40
N PHE A 167 19.54 -6.22 0.29
CA PHE A 167 20.38 -6.50 -0.87
C PHE A 167 21.28 -5.31 -1.19
N LYS A 168 22.40 -5.59 -1.83
CA LYS A 168 23.34 -4.58 -2.35
C LYS A 168 22.92 -4.05 -3.72
N LYS A 169 22.15 -4.85 -4.47
CA LYS A 169 21.76 -4.52 -5.84
C LYS A 169 20.50 -5.26 -6.26
N VAL A 170 19.51 -4.56 -6.79
CA VAL A 170 18.20 -5.14 -7.13
C VAL A 170 17.70 -4.77 -8.53
N ILE A 171 16.87 -5.64 -9.12
CA ILE A 171 16.07 -5.29 -10.29
C ILE A 171 14.64 -5.03 -9.85
N TYR A 172 14.07 -3.90 -10.25
CA TYR A 172 12.64 -3.67 -10.14
C TYR A 172 11.94 -4.07 -11.43
N VAL A 173 10.98 -4.99 -11.32
CA VAL A 173 10.08 -5.38 -12.42
C VAL A 173 8.70 -4.83 -12.12
N ALA A 174 8.23 -3.86 -12.89
CA ALA A 174 6.92 -3.25 -12.70
C ALA A 174 6.03 -3.45 -13.93
N THR A 175 4.71 -3.47 -13.73
CA THR A 175 3.76 -3.30 -14.85
C THR A 175 2.66 -2.31 -14.53
N GLY A 176 2.31 -1.47 -15.50
CA GLY A 176 1.23 -0.49 -15.33
C GLY A 176 1.43 0.32 -14.06
N SER A 177 0.40 0.35 -13.21
CA SER A 177 0.37 1.07 -11.92
C SER A 177 1.40 0.57 -10.90
N GLY A 178 1.98 -0.61 -11.08
CA GLY A 178 3.03 -1.16 -10.22
C GLY A 178 4.30 -0.31 -10.15
N ILE A 179 4.43 0.71 -11.00
CA ILE A 179 5.48 1.73 -10.90
C ILE A 179 5.36 2.57 -9.62
N GLY A 180 4.14 2.77 -9.10
CA GLY A 180 3.88 3.62 -7.93
C GLY A 180 4.72 3.21 -6.71
N PRO A 181 4.64 1.95 -6.26
CA PRO A 181 5.50 1.43 -5.19
C PRO A 181 7.00 1.45 -5.47
N VAL A 182 7.42 1.48 -6.74
CA VAL A 182 8.83 1.42 -7.15
C VAL A 182 9.47 2.81 -7.19
N LEU A 183 8.71 3.85 -7.56
CA LEU A 183 9.21 5.23 -7.72
C LEU A 183 10.01 5.77 -6.53
N PRO A 184 9.56 5.65 -5.26
CA PRO A 184 10.32 6.20 -4.13
C PRO A 184 11.73 5.63 -4.03
N HIS A 185 11.89 4.35 -4.34
CA HIS A 185 13.16 3.63 -4.25
C HIS A 185 14.11 4.09 -5.36
N LEU A 186 13.61 4.18 -6.59
CA LEU A 186 14.39 4.70 -7.71
C LEU A 186 14.89 6.13 -7.43
N LEU A 187 14.00 7.01 -6.98
CA LEU A 187 14.33 8.42 -6.75
C LEU A 187 15.28 8.64 -5.57
N THR A 188 15.20 7.80 -4.55
CA THR A 188 16.08 7.90 -3.37
C THR A 188 17.47 7.33 -3.63
N LYS A 189 17.59 6.38 -4.56
CA LYS A 189 18.85 5.71 -4.92
C LYS A 189 19.58 5.12 -3.70
N ALA A 190 18.83 4.64 -2.70
CA ALA A 190 19.41 4.07 -1.47
C ALA A 190 20.14 2.75 -1.75
N VAL A 191 19.59 1.95 -2.66
CA VAL A 191 20.18 0.71 -3.16
C VAL A 191 20.38 0.84 -4.68
N PRO A 192 21.55 0.48 -5.23
CA PRO A 192 21.74 0.35 -6.66
C PRO A 192 20.64 -0.52 -7.29
N SER A 193 19.83 0.09 -8.15
CA SER A 193 18.70 -0.58 -8.78
C SER A 193 18.68 -0.36 -10.29
N LYS A 194 18.05 -1.28 -11.03
CA LYS A 194 17.67 -1.11 -12.43
C LYS A 194 16.19 -1.36 -12.63
N LEU A 195 15.54 -0.54 -13.47
CA LEU A 195 14.10 -0.65 -13.75
C LEU A 195 13.82 -1.45 -15.04
N VAL A 196 12.91 -2.42 -14.95
CA VAL A 196 12.19 -3.04 -16.07
C VAL A 196 10.70 -2.76 -15.88
N TRP A 197 10.14 -1.86 -16.69
CA TRP A 197 8.75 -1.45 -16.55
C TRP A 197 7.99 -1.59 -17.86
N ALA A 198 6.94 -2.41 -17.87
CA ALA A 198 6.05 -2.55 -19.02
C ALA A 198 4.71 -1.86 -18.78
N THR A 199 4.34 -0.90 -19.62
CA THR A 199 3.04 -0.22 -19.52
C THR A 199 2.53 0.23 -20.88
N ARG A 200 1.22 0.45 -20.98
CA ARG A 200 0.59 0.97 -22.19
C ARG A 200 0.81 2.48 -22.31
N ASN A 201 1.33 2.94 -23.44
CA ASN A 201 1.54 4.35 -23.76
C ASN A 201 2.15 5.17 -22.58
N PRO A 202 3.36 4.86 -22.11
CA PRO A 202 3.93 5.39 -20.86
C PRO A 202 3.81 6.93 -20.74
N ARG A 203 4.25 7.67 -21.76
CA ARG A 203 4.20 9.14 -21.77
C ARG A 203 2.78 9.71 -21.79
N LYS A 204 1.86 9.10 -22.56
CA LYS A 204 0.45 9.53 -22.60
C LYS A 204 -0.26 9.26 -21.27
N THR A 205 0.09 8.17 -20.60
CA THR A 205 -0.56 7.72 -19.37
C THR A 205 -0.03 8.45 -18.15
N TYR A 206 1.29 8.57 -18.02
CA TYR A 206 1.95 9.09 -16.83
C TYR A 206 2.51 10.52 -16.98
N GLY A 207 2.49 11.06 -18.21
CA GLY A 207 3.03 12.37 -18.55
C GLY A 207 4.54 12.34 -18.77
N ASP A 208 5.04 13.25 -19.62
CA ASP A 208 6.46 13.36 -19.93
C ASP A 208 7.30 13.61 -18.69
N LYS A 209 6.82 14.47 -17.79
CA LYS A 209 7.51 14.83 -16.55
C LYS A 209 7.91 13.62 -15.69
N LEU A 210 7.03 12.61 -15.54
CA LEU A 210 7.37 11.43 -14.74
C LEU A 210 8.36 10.53 -15.47
N ILE A 211 8.18 10.36 -16.77
CA ILE A 211 9.06 9.51 -17.60
C ILE A 211 10.47 10.11 -17.64
N ASP A 212 10.57 11.42 -17.86
CA ASP A 212 11.84 12.14 -17.88
C ASP A 212 12.52 12.07 -16.51
N GLN A 213 11.78 12.25 -15.42
CA GLN A 213 12.30 12.09 -14.06
C GLN A 213 12.84 10.68 -13.79
N ILE A 214 12.22 9.63 -14.36
CA ILE A 214 12.74 8.26 -14.25
C ILE A 214 14.08 8.17 -15.00
N TYR A 215 14.16 8.65 -16.24
CA TYR A 215 15.41 8.59 -17.03
C TYR A 215 16.54 9.43 -16.43
N ASP A 216 16.25 10.59 -15.84
CA ASP A 216 17.23 11.42 -15.14
C ASP A 216 17.88 10.68 -13.95
N VAL A 217 17.15 9.74 -13.37
CA VAL A 217 17.55 8.99 -12.18
C VAL A 217 18.12 7.62 -12.55
N GLN A 218 17.64 7.03 -13.64
CA GLN A 218 17.88 5.68 -14.14
C GLN A 218 18.02 5.73 -15.67
N GLU A 219 19.19 6.14 -16.16
CA GLU A 219 19.45 6.31 -17.59
C GLU A 219 19.26 5.00 -18.39
N ASP A 220 19.54 3.86 -17.77
CA ASP A 220 19.41 2.53 -18.35
C ASP A 220 18.06 1.84 -18.03
N ALA A 221 17.06 2.61 -17.59
CA ALA A 221 15.71 2.11 -17.36
C ALA A 221 15.09 1.52 -18.64
N LEU A 222 14.65 0.27 -18.56
CA LEU A 222 13.91 -0.39 -19.64
C LEU A 222 12.41 -0.10 -19.48
N ILE A 223 11.92 0.93 -20.17
CA ILE A 223 10.48 1.25 -20.24
C ILE A 223 9.91 0.69 -21.55
N TRP A 224 9.09 -0.35 -21.46
CA TRP A 224 8.47 -1.05 -22.59
C TRP A 224 7.04 -0.55 -22.84
N ASP A 225 6.78 -0.03 -24.05
CA ASP A 225 5.45 0.42 -24.45
C ASP A 225 4.64 -0.73 -25.06
N THR A 226 3.72 -1.28 -24.29
CA THR A 226 2.94 -2.45 -24.75
C THR A 226 1.95 -2.15 -25.87
N ASP A 227 1.64 -0.87 -26.13
CA ASP A 227 0.76 -0.46 -27.24
C ASP A 227 1.51 -0.50 -28.58
N LYS A 228 2.81 -0.17 -28.56
CA LYS A 228 3.67 -0.12 -29.74
C LYS A 228 4.38 -1.44 -30.02
N ASP A 229 4.96 -2.03 -28.98
CA ASP A 229 5.88 -3.17 -29.09
C ASP A 229 5.20 -4.50 -28.72
N GLY A 230 3.91 -4.46 -28.37
CA GLY A 230 3.15 -5.62 -27.91
C GLY A 230 3.51 -6.04 -26.48
N LYS A 231 2.95 -7.16 -26.02
CA LYS A 231 3.18 -7.66 -24.66
C LYS A 231 4.57 -8.32 -24.57
N PRO A 232 5.48 -7.86 -23.68
CA PRO A 232 6.81 -8.43 -23.56
C PRO A 232 6.81 -9.75 -22.79
N ASP A 233 7.85 -10.56 -23.02
CA ASP A 233 8.23 -11.64 -22.12
C ASP A 233 9.00 -11.04 -20.93
N LEU A 234 8.27 -10.71 -19.88
CA LEU A 234 8.86 -10.11 -18.67
C LEU A 234 9.79 -11.06 -17.93
N VAL A 235 9.64 -12.37 -18.06
CA VAL A 235 10.57 -13.34 -17.46
C VAL A 235 11.93 -13.20 -18.13
N LYS A 236 11.93 -13.15 -19.47
CA LYS A 236 13.17 -12.96 -20.24
C LYS A 236 13.80 -11.59 -19.97
N LEU A 237 13.03 -10.52 -19.98
CA LEU A 237 13.54 -9.16 -19.71
C LEU A 237 14.12 -9.04 -18.30
N ALA A 238 13.43 -9.58 -17.29
CA ALA A 238 13.90 -9.58 -15.91
C ALA A 238 15.20 -10.38 -15.76
N TYR A 239 15.28 -11.56 -16.38
CA TYR A 239 16.50 -12.39 -16.35
C TYR A 239 17.68 -11.72 -17.05
N GLN A 240 17.46 -11.09 -18.20
CA GLN A 240 18.49 -10.34 -18.93
C GLN A 240 18.99 -9.17 -18.09
N ALA A 241 18.08 -8.35 -17.56
CA ALA A 241 18.44 -7.23 -16.70
C ALA A 241 19.20 -7.69 -15.44
N TYR A 242 18.78 -8.78 -14.81
CA TYR A 242 19.46 -9.38 -13.67
C TYR A 242 20.90 -9.78 -13.98
N LYS A 243 21.14 -10.42 -15.14
CA LYS A 243 22.48 -10.82 -15.58
C LYS A 243 23.36 -9.65 -15.97
N GLU A 244 22.82 -8.69 -16.73
CA GLU A 244 23.57 -7.51 -17.18
C GLU A 244 23.94 -6.58 -16.02
N PHE A 245 23.04 -6.42 -15.06
CA PHE A 245 23.27 -5.56 -13.92
C PHE A 245 24.07 -6.24 -12.81
N ASP A 246 24.19 -7.57 -12.83
CA ASP A 246 24.79 -8.38 -11.74
C ASP A 246 24.08 -8.12 -10.40
N ALA A 247 22.75 -8.28 -10.40
CA ALA A 247 21.91 -8.04 -9.23
C ALA A 247 21.90 -9.23 -8.26
N GLU A 248 21.52 -8.99 -7.00
CA GLU A 248 21.34 -10.04 -5.99
C GLU A 248 19.89 -10.55 -5.93
N ALA A 249 18.91 -9.69 -6.27
CA ALA A 249 17.51 -10.04 -6.23
C ALA A 249 16.65 -9.28 -7.25
N ILE A 250 15.46 -9.82 -7.52
CA ILE A 250 14.42 -9.21 -8.35
C ILE A 250 13.19 -8.91 -7.48
N ILE A 251 12.69 -7.68 -7.54
CA ILE A 251 11.46 -7.25 -6.86
C ILE A 251 10.41 -6.95 -7.92
N CYS A 252 9.36 -7.77 -7.97
CA CYS A 252 8.30 -7.71 -8.96
C CYS A 252 7.00 -7.12 -8.38
N ILE A 253 6.53 -6.02 -8.97
CA ILE A 253 5.28 -5.35 -8.65
C ILE A 253 4.38 -5.37 -9.90
N SER A 254 3.51 -6.39 -9.96
CA SER A 254 2.56 -6.62 -11.06
C SER A 254 1.27 -7.26 -10.53
N ASN A 255 0.34 -7.56 -11.43
CA ASN A 255 -0.83 -8.36 -11.09
C ASN A 255 -0.44 -9.76 -10.62
N GLU A 256 -1.31 -10.41 -9.83
CA GLU A 256 -1.07 -11.72 -9.21
C GLU A 256 -0.47 -12.75 -10.20
N LYS A 257 -1.10 -12.95 -11.36
CA LYS A 257 -0.69 -13.99 -12.33
C LYS A 257 0.74 -13.77 -12.81
N LEU A 258 1.08 -12.53 -13.14
CA LEU A 258 2.37 -12.20 -13.71
C LEU A 258 3.46 -12.16 -12.64
N THR A 259 3.15 -11.68 -11.43
CA THR A 259 4.04 -11.74 -10.28
C THR A 259 4.43 -13.18 -9.96
N TRP A 260 3.46 -14.09 -9.87
CA TRP A 260 3.73 -15.52 -9.65
C TRP A 260 4.57 -16.14 -10.76
N LEU A 261 4.31 -15.79 -12.03
CA LEU A 261 5.09 -16.28 -13.16
C LEU A 261 6.56 -15.81 -13.06
N VAL A 262 6.81 -14.52 -12.87
CA VAL A 262 8.17 -13.97 -12.79
C VAL A 262 8.90 -14.56 -11.59
N VAL A 263 8.30 -14.56 -10.40
CA VAL A 263 8.94 -15.07 -9.18
C VAL A 263 9.29 -16.55 -9.35
N SER A 264 8.31 -17.39 -9.73
CA SER A 264 8.54 -18.83 -9.85
C SER A 264 9.58 -19.20 -10.91
N GLU A 265 9.64 -18.47 -12.03
CA GLU A 265 10.65 -18.71 -13.06
C GLU A 265 12.04 -18.29 -12.60
N MET A 266 12.19 -17.21 -11.84
CA MET A 266 13.47 -16.81 -11.27
C MET A 266 13.94 -17.78 -10.19
N GLU A 267 13.04 -18.22 -9.30
CA GLU A 267 13.35 -19.19 -8.25
C GLU A 267 13.81 -20.54 -8.81
N LYS A 268 13.19 -21.04 -9.89
CA LYS A 268 13.65 -22.25 -10.61
C LYS A 268 15.08 -22.13 -11.13
N ARG A 269 15.57 -20.91 -11.34
CA ARG A 269 16.93 -20.60 -11.79
C ARG A 269 17.88 -20.31 -10.63
N GLY A 270 17.44 -20.46 -9.37
CA GLY A 270 18.20 -20.14 -8.17
C GLY A 270 18.37 -18.64 -7.93
N ILE A 271 17.53 -17.80 -8.56
CA ILE A 271 17.59 -16.34 -8.43
C ILE A 271 16.57 -15.89 -7.38
N PRO A 272 16.98 -15.15 -6.33
CA PRO A 272 16.06 -14.57 -5.36
C PRO A 272 15.07 -13.60 -6.04
N ALA A 273 13.78 -13.89 -5.92
CA ALA A 273 12.73 -13.03 -6.47
C ALA A 273 11.58 -12.87 -5.47
N TYR A 274 11.06 -11.65 -5.38
CA TYR A 274 10.03 -11.27 -4.43
C TYR A 274 8.94 -10.49 -5.13
N GLY A 275 7.69 -10.65 -4.69
CA GLY A 275 6.59 -9.86 -5.21
C GLY A 275 5.40 -9.84 -4.27
N ALA A 276 4.49 -8.89 -4.49
CA ALA A 276 3.27 -8.81 -3.72
C ALA A 276 2.39 -10.05 -3.99
N ILE A 277 1.97 -10.72 -2.91
CA ILE A 277 1.17 -11.96 -2.97
C ILE A 277 -0.27 -11.67 -3.44
N TRP A 278 -0.72 -10.41 -3.30
CA TRP A 278 -2.08 -9.95 -3.63
C TRP A 278 -2.01 -8.59 -4.33
N ASP A 279 -3.00 -8.27 -5.17
CA ASP A 279 -3.12 -6.95 -5.80
C ASP A 279 -3.04 -5.85 -4.74
N SER A 280 -2.14 -4.89 -4.97
CA SER A 280 -1.92 -3.70 -4.14
C SER A 280 -2.80 -2.55 -4.57
#